data_AF-A0A971UH98-F1
#
_entry.id   AF-A0A971UH98-F1
#
_cell.length_a   1.000
_cell.length_b   1.000
_cell.length_c   1.000
_cell.angle_alpha   90.00
_cell.angle_beta   90.00
_cell.angle_gamma   90.00
#
_symmetry.space_group_name_H-M   'P 1'
#
loop_
_entity.id
_entity.type
_entity.pdbx_description
1 polymer ?
#
loop_
_entity_poly.entity_id
_entity_poly.type
_entity_poly.pdbx_seq_one_letter_code
_entity_poly.pdbx_strand_id
1 'polypeptide(L)'
;MQRGSRKPLRFTLRAGWSTRLAICMACALLPPRGAAADTASAVPAVAVDSVEQVQDMLARAGALAARLTTPENTQRLQPLAARVAELTRRVGRQEPDAAPPPAALSEIAAEARRLARQIAFCNPRLDSDSRGDPDAPADAPR
;
A
#
# COMPACT_ATOMS: atom_id res chain seq x y z
N MET A 1 -57.60 -25.47 43.58
CA MET A 1 -57.11 -24.36 44.42
C MET A 1 -55.76 -23.92 43.85
N GLN A 2 -55.73 -22.77 43.17
CA GLN A 2 -55.05 -21.53 43.57
C GLN A 2 -53.51 -21.57 43.40
N ARG A 3 -53.00 -20.92 42.35
CA ARG A 3 -52.40 -19.56 42.33
C ARG A 3 -50.89 -19.60 42.61
N GLY A 4 -50.10 -19.27 41.59
CA GLY A 4 -49.27 -18.06 41.65
C GLY A 4 -47.80 -18.47 41.42
N SER A 5 -46.89 -17.68 40.86
CA SER A 5 -46.92 -16.26 40.61
C SER A 5 -45.80 -15.96 39.60
N ARG A 6 -46.08 -15.06 38.64
CA ARG A 6 -45.04 -14.39 37.86
C ARG A 6 -44.27 -13.46 38.80
N LYS A 7 -42.93 -13.36 38.68
CA LYS A 7 -42.21 -12.08 38.45
C LYS A 7 -40.68 -12.20 38.39
N PRO A 8 -40.01 -11.24 37.72
CA PRO A 8 -38.61 -11.27 37.30
C PRO A 8 -37.70 -10.56 38.32
N LEU A 9 -36.40 -10.87 38.29
CA LEU A 9 -35.37 -10.02 38.87
C LEU A 9 -34.33 -9.68 37.82
N ARG A 10 -34.39 -8.41 37.40
CA ARG A 10 -33.39 -7.73 36.60
C ARG A 10 -32.22 -7.31 37.49
N PHE A 11 -31.03 -7.43 36.91
CA PHE A 11 -29.83 -6.58 37.04
C PHE A 11 -29.27 -6.27 38.44
N THR A 12 -28.03 -6.67 38.66
CA THR A 12 -26.96 -5.76 39.11
C THR A 12 -25.61 -6.18 38.54
N LEU A 13 -24.86 -5.19 38.04
CA LEU A 13 -23.50 -5.30 37.51
C LEU A 13 -22.51 -5.82 38.56
N ARG A 14 -21.49 -6.57 38.13
CA ARG A 14 -20.09 -6.19 38.39
C ARG A 14 -19.13 -6.91 37.43
N ALA A 15 -18.54 -6.13 36.52
CA ALA A 15 -17.33 -6.50 35.82
C ALA A 15 -16.21 -6.78 36.84
N GLY A 16 -15.47 -7.89 36.67
CA GLY A 16 -14.44 -8.28 37.62
C GLY A 16 -13.54 -9.44 37.13
N TRP A 17 -12.57 -9.09 36.31
CA TRP A 17 -11.18 -9.58 36.40
C TRP A 17 -10.83 -11.08 36.39
N SER A 18 -11.65 -11.98 35.84
CA SER A 18 -11.29 -13.42 35.86
C SER A 18 -10.94 -14.05 34.51
N THR A 19 -10.83 -13.28 33.43
CA THR A 19 -10.51 -13.82 32.08
C THR A 19 -9.09 -13.51 31.60
N ARG A 20 -8.29 -12.75 32.37
CA ARG A 20 -6.91 -12.40 31.98
C ARG A 20 -5.86 -13.42 32.43
N LEU A 21 -6.19 -14.30 33.38
CA LEU A 21 -5.21 -15.26 33.92
C LEU A 21 -5.06 -16.54 33.08
N ALA A 22 -6.05 -16.88 32.25
CA ALA A 22 -5.97 -18.07 31.38
C ALA A 22 -5.08 -17.87 30.14
N ILE A 23 -4.90 -16.62 29.68
CA ILE A 23 -4.10 -16.34 28.46
C ILE A 23 -2.60 -16.34 28.76
N CYS A 24 -2.18 -16.05 30.00
CA CYS A 24 -0.75 -15.96 30.34
C CYS A 24 -0.02 -17.32 30.41
N MET A 25 -0.71 -18.43 30.70
CA MET A 25 -0.06 -19.75 30.88
C MET A 25 0.23 -20.51 29.57
N ALA A 26 -0.31 -20.08 28.43
CA ALA A 26 -0.03 -20.72 27.14
C ALA A 26 1.24 -20.20 26.44
N CYS A 27 1.87 -19.13 26.95
CA CYS A 27 3.04 -18.50 26.33
C CYS A 27 4.40 -19.10 26.75
N ALA A 28 4.43 -20.08 27.64
CA ALA A 28 5.67 -20.58 28.25
C ALA A 28 6.44 -21.65 27.44
N LEU A 29 6.01 -21.97 26.20
CA LEU A 29 6.63 -23.04 25.39
C LEU A 29 7.23 -22.56 24.06
N LEU A 30 7.38 -21.25 23.84
CA LEU A 30 8.10 -20.74 22.67
C LEU A 30 9.50 -20.21 23.07
N PRO A 31 10.59 -20.67 22.41
CA PRO A 31 11.95 -20.23 22.71
C PRO A 31 12.13 -18.72 22.40
N PRO A 32 13.07 -18.05 23.10
CA PRO A 32 13.14 -16.60 23.15
C PRO A 32 13.64 -16.00 21.84
N ARG A 33 12.81 -15.11 21.25
CA ARG A 33 13.24 -14.13 20.25
C ARG A 33 14.23 -13.16 20.90
N GLY A 34 15.51 -13.40 20.66
CA GLY A 34 16.57 -12.41 20.86
C GLY A 34 16.88 -11.70 19.54
N ALA A 35 16.99 -10.37 19.63
CA ALA A 35 17.61 -9.44 18.69
C ALA A 35 16.76 -8.92 17.51
N ALA A 36 16.07 -7.81 17.80
CA ALA A 36 16.06 -6.56 17.02
C ALA A 36 16.23 -6.66 15.49
N ALA A 37 15.15 -6.43 14.76
CA ALA A 37 15.21 -5.84 13.43
C ALA A 37 13.98 -4.95 13.25
N ASP A 38 14.27 -3.67 13.00
CA ASP A 38 13.47 -2.70 12.27
C ASP A 38 11.96 -2.97 12.16
N THR A 39 11.18 -2.16 12.86
CA THR A 39 9.84 -1.80 12.42
C THR A 39 9.93 -0.92 11.17
N ALA A 40 10.47 -1.46 10.08
CA ALA A 40 10.19 -0.93 8.76
C ALA A 40 8.72 -1.27 8.48
N SER A 41 7.92 -0.23 8.24
CA SER A 41 6.52 -0.29 7.85
C SER A 41 6.29 -1.37 6.79
N ALA A 42 5.94 -2.57 7.24
CA ALA A 42 5.57 -3.68 6.37
C ALA A 42 4.13 -3.41 5.94
N VAL A 43 3.97 -2.54 4.94
CA VAL A 43 2.77 -2.55 4.10
C VAL A 43 2.58 -4.01 3.71
N PRO A 44 1.43 -4.65 4.02
CA PRO A 44 1.24 -6.05 3.72
C PRO A 44 1.56 -6.26 2.24
N ALA A 45 2.52 -7.14 1.96
CA ALA A 45 2.82 -7.53 0.60
C ALA A 45 1.56 -8.18 0.05
N VAL A 46 0.75 -7.39 -0.68
CA VAL A 46 -0.39 -7.93 -1.41
C VAL A 46 0.18 -8.95 -2.37
N ALA A 47 -0.05 -10.23 -2.05
CA ALA A 47 0.35 -11.35 -2.86
C ALA A 47 -0.25 -11.14 -4.27
N VAL A 48 0.62 -11.29 -5.27
CA VAL A 48 0.23 -11.20 -6.66
C VAL A 48 0.34 -12.60 -7.22
N ASP A 49 -0.82 -13.17 -7.50
CA ASP A 49 -0.94 -14.59 -7.77
C ASP A 49 -1.07 -14.86 -9.28
N SER A 50 -1.14 -13.81 -10.11
CA SER A 50 -1.39 -13.93 -11.54
C SER A 50 -0.62 -12.91 -12.40
N VAL A 51 -0.29 -13.34 -13.62
CA VAL A 51 0.37 -12.54 -14.67
C VAL A 51 -0.54 -11.40 -15.11
N GLU A 52 -1.84 -11.65 -15.25
CA GLU A 52 -2.85 -10.68 -15.66
C GLU A 52 -2.92 -9.50 -14.69
N GLN A 53 -2.82 -9.78 -13.38
CA GLN A 53 -2.81 -8.73 -12.36
C GLN A 53 -1.59 -7.82 -12.52
N VAL A 54 -0.41 -8.39 -12.82
CA VAL A 54 0.80 -7.61 -13.11
C VAL A 54 0.65 -6.79 -14.40
N GLN A 55 0.09 -7.38 -15.45
CA GLN A 55 -0.16 -6.70 -16.73
C GLN A 55 -1.11 -5.51 -16.54
N ASP A 56 -2.20 -5.66 -15.79
CA ASP A 56 -3.14 -4.59 -15.49
C ASP A 56 -2.51 -3.46 -14.65
N MET A 57 -1.63 -3.81 -13.70
CA MET A 57 -0.85 -2.81 -12.96
C MET A 57 0.07 -2.01 -13.87
N LEU A 58 0.78 -2.68 -14.80
CA LEU A 58 1.66 -2.03 -15.76
C LEU A 58 0.89 -1.17 -16.77
N ALA A 59 -0.26 -1.66 -17.25
CA ALA A 59 -1.15 -0.91 -18.13
C ALA A 59 -1.63 0.39 -17.48
N ARG A 60 -2.03 0.34 -16.21
CA ARG A 60 -2.43 1.53 -15.44
C ARG A 60 -1.27 2.50 -15.22
N ALA A 61 -0.07 2.01 -14.94
CA ALA A 61 1.12 2.84 -14.82
C ALA A 61 1.47 3.54 -16.15
N GLY A 62 1.39 2.83 -17.28
CA GLY A 62 1.61 3.37 -18.62
C GLY A 62 0.57 4.44 -18.99
N ALA A 63 -0.71 4.17 -18.72
CA ALA A 63 -1.78 5.15 -18.93
C ALA A 63 -1.58 6.41 -18.07
N LEU A 64 -1.12 6.26 -16.83
CA LEU A 64 -0.80 7.39 -15.96
C LEU A 64 0.37 8.21 -16.52
N ALA A 65 1.44 7.56 -16.97
CA ALA A 65 2.58 8.26 -17.58
C ALA A 65 2.16 9.06 -18.83
N ALA A 66 1.34 8.46 -19.71
CA ALA A 66 0.82 9.13 -20.89
C ALA A 66 -0.02 10.37 -20.52
N ARG A 67 -0.90 10.25 -19.52
CA ARG A 67 -1.74 11.37 -19.04
C ARG A 67 -0.95 12.51 -18.40
N LEU A 68 0.16 12.19 -17.75
CA LEU A 68 1.01 13.18 -17.09
C LEU A 68 2.05 13.79 -18.04
N THR A 69 2.21 13.29 -19.27
CA THR A 69 3.22 13.79 -20.20
C THR A 69 2.91 15.23 -20.62
N THR A 70 3.72 16.16 -20.12
CA THR A 70 3.76 17.57 -20.52
C THR A 70 5.20 17.93 -20.96
N PRO A 71 5.41 19.00 -21.74
CA PRO A 71 6.76 19.41 -22.15
C PRO A 71 7.74 19.55 -20.97
N GLU A 72 7.27 20.03 -19.82
CA GLU A 72 8.08 20.33 -18.63
C GLU A 72 8.54 19.07 -17.88
N ASN A 73 7.75 17.99 -17.91
CA ASN A 73 8.07 16.75 -17.17
C ASN A 73 8.43 15.56 -18.08
N THR A 74 8.41 15.75 -19.41
CA THR A 74 8.73 14.70 -20.39
C THR A 74 10.10 14.07 -20.11
N GLN A 75 11.12 14.87 -19.81
CA GLN A 75 12.46 14.36 -19.50
C GLN A 75 12.49 13.46 -18.25
N ARG A 76 11.61 13.72 -17.27
CA ARG A 76 11.50 12.92 -16.04
C ARG A 76 10.65 11.66 -16.26
N LEU A 77 9.59 11.76 -17.08
CA LEU A 77 8.64 10.67 -17.33
C LEU A 77 9.13 9.66 -18.38
N GLN A 78 9.87 10.09 -19.41
CA GLN A 78 10.36 9.23 -20.49
C GLN A 78 11.11 7.97 -19.99
N PRO A 79 12.10 8.06 -19.09
CA PRO A 79 12.78 6.86 -18.59
C PRO A 79 11.85 5.93 -17.80
N LEU A 80 10.87 6.48 -17.08
CA LEU A 80 9.89 5.69 -16.32
C LEU A 80 8.92 4.96 -17.25
N ALA A 81 8.42 5.65 -18.29
CA ALA A 81 7.57 5.06 -19.31
C ALA A 81 8.30 3.96 -20.09
N ALA A 82 9.58 4.16 -20.44
CA ALA A 82 10.41 3.14 -21.06
C ALA A 82 10.57 1.91 -20.17
N ARG A 83 10.75 2.10 -18.85
CA ARG A 83 10.85 0.99 -17.89
C ARG A 83 9.54 0.22 -17.74
N VAL A 84 8.40 0.90 -17.72
CA VAL A 84 7.07 0.26 -17.74
C VAL A 84 6.89 -0.56 -19.02
N ALA A 85 7.27 -0.03 -20.18
CA ALA A 85 7.19 -0.75 -21.45
C ALA A 85 8.09 -2.00 -21.46
N GLU A 86 9.30 -1.91 -20.91
CA GLU A 86 10.20 -3.06 -20.80
C GLU A 86 9.64 -4.16 -19.89
N LEU A 87 9.12 -3.79 -18.71
CA LEU A 87 8.47 -4.77 -17.83
C LEU A 87 7.24 -5.38 -18.49
N THR A 88 6.45 -4.59 -19.23
CA THR A 88 5.28 -5.08 -19.96
C THR A 88 5.69 -6.13 -21.00
N ARG A 89 6.77 -5.89 -21.76
CA ARG A 89 7.33 -6.90 -22.69
C ARG A 89 7.82 -8.14 -21.96
N ARG A 90 8.53 -7.98 -20.84
CA ARG A 90 9.05 -9.10 -20.06
C ARG A 90 7.92 -10.01 -19.55
N VAL A 91 6.85 -9.41 -19.05
CA VAL A 91 5.65 -10.15 -18.58
C VAL A 91 4.89 -10.76 -19.76
N GLY A 92 4.76 -10.07 -20.89
CA GLY A 92 4.11 -10.60 -22.09
C GLY A 92 4.87 -11.75 -22.78
N ARG A 93 6.16 -11.95 -22.47
CA ARG A 93 6.94 -13.12 -22.91
C ARG A 93 6.84 -14.31 -21.96
N GLN A 94 6.22 -14.16 -20.79
CA GLN A 94 5.95 -15.29 -19.91
C GLN A 94 4.85 -16.12 -20.57
N GLU A 95 5.10 -17.40 -20.81
CA GLU A 95 4.06 -18.27 -21.37
C GLU A 95 2.91 -18.39 -20.38
N PRO A 96 1.65 -18.31 -20.84
CA PRO A 96 0.47 -18.46 -19.99
C PRO A 96 0.40 -19.84 -19.31
N ASP A 97 0.96 -20.88 -19.93
CA ASP A 97 0.99 -22.25 -19.40
C ASP A 97 2.22 -22.55 -18.51
N ALA A 98 3.25 -21.70 -18.56
CA ALA A 98 4.41 -21.81 -17.70
C ALA A 98 4.23 -20.88 -16.51
N ALA A 99 3.62 -21.39 -15.43
CA ALA A 99 3.44 -20.63 -14.19
C ALA A 99 4.80 -20.07 -13.72
N PRO A 100 5.00 -18.73 -13.75
CA PRO A 100 6.23 -18.16 -13.24
C PRO A 100 6.32 -18.41 -11.73
N PRO A 101 7.54 -18.48 -11.17
CA PRO A 101 7.70 -18.60 -9.73
C PRO A 101 6.95 -17.44 -9.03
N PRO A 102 6.17 -17.69 -7.97
CA PRO A 102 5.39 -16.64 -7.30
C PRO A 102 6.28 -15.50 -6.76
N ALA A 103 7.54 -15.81 -6.43
CA ALA A 103 8.55 -14.81 -6.06
C ALA A 103 8.87 -13.83 -7.22
N ALA A 104 9.01 -14.33 -8.45
CA ALA A 104 9.31 -13.50 -9.60
C ALA A 104 8.14 -12.56 -9.96
N LEU A 105 6.89 -13.04 -9.85
CA LEU A 105 5.72 -12.17 -10.01
C LEU A 105 5.63 -11.10 -8.93
N SER A 106 5.93 -11.47 -7.68
CA SER A 106 5.92 -10.54 -6.55
C SER A 106 6.96 -9.42 -6.71
N GLU A 107 8.16 -9.76 -7.21
CA GLU A 107 9.21 -8.79 -7.53
C GLU A 107 8.78 -7.83 -8.65
N ILE A 108 8.26 -8.36 -9.76
CA ILE A 108 7.79 -7.54 -10.88
C ILE A 108 6.63 -6.64 -10.43
N ALA A 109 5.71 -7.15 -9.62
CA ALA A 109 4.62 -6.37 -9.05
C ALA A 109 5.12 -5.26 -8.12
N ALA A 110 6.12 -5.54 -7.28
CA ALA A 110 6.75 -4.54 -6.43
C ALA A 110 7.41 -3.43 -7.26
N GLU A 111 8.09 -3.79 -8.35
CA GLU A 111 8.69 -2.84 -9.28
C GLU A 111 7.62 -2.00 -10.00
N ALA A 112 6.54 -2.62 -10.49
CA ALA A 112 5.42 -1.92 -11.11
C ALA A 112 4.78 -0.90 -10.15
N ARG A 113 4.59 -1.25 -8.87
CA ARG A 113 4.09 -0.31 -7.84
C ARG A 113 5.08 0.83 -7.59
N ARG A 114 6.38 0.53 -7.56
CA ARG A 114 7.43 1.55 -7.41
C ARG A 114 7.40 2.54 -8.58
N LEU A 115 7.30 2.05 -9.81
CA LEU A 115 7.19 2.89 -11.01
C LEU A 115 5.92 3.74 -10.99
N ALA A 116 4.77 3.16 -10.65
CA ALA A 116 3.52 3.91 -10.53
C ALA A 116 3.63 5.07 -9.54
N ARG A 117 4.29 4.87 -8.38
CA ARG A 117 4.55 5.94 -7.40
C ARG A 117 5.48 7.01 -7.96
N GLN A 118 6.54 6.63 -8.66
CA GLN A 118 7.48 7.59 -9.26
C GLN A 118 6.81 8.43 -10.34
N ILE A 119 5.99 7.79 -11.19
CA ILE A 119 5.19 8.48 -12.21
C ILE A 119 4.21 9.44 -11.54
N ALA A 120 3.51 9.01 -10.49
CA ALA A 120 2.60 9.88 -9.74
C ALA A 120 3.33 11.08 -9.12
N PHE A 121 4.58 10.92 -8.69
CA PHE A 121 5.39 12.02 -8.16
C PHE A 121 5.80 13.06 -9.22
N CYS A 122 5.83 12.67 -10.51
CA CYS A 122 6.03 13.61 -11.61
C CYS A 122 4.78 14.44 -11.95
N ASN A 123 3.70 14.33 -11.17
CA ASN A 123 2.49 15.12 -11.36
C ASN A 123 2.77 16.60 -11.03
N PRO A 124 2.62 17.52 -12.01
CA PRO A 124 2.92 18.94 -11.81
C PRO A 124 2.03 19.60 -10.76
N ARG A 125 0.85 19.04 -10.47
CA ARG A 125 -0.03 19.55 -9.39
C ARG A 125 0.50 19.26 -7.99
N LEU A 126 1.54 18.44 -7.86
CA LEU A 126 2.23 18.18 -6.60
C LEU A 126 3.49 19.06 -6.42
N ASP A 127 3.90 19.80 -7.45
CA ASP A 127 5.12 20.63 -7.46
C ASP A 127 4.84 22.10 -7.04
N SER A 128 3.63 22.38 -6.56
CA SER A 128 3.12 23.74 -6.31
C SER A 128 3.68 24.42 -5.05
N ASP A 129 4.49 23.76 -4.22
CA ASP A 129 5.09 24.36 -3.02
C ASP A 129 6.44 25.07 -3.29
N SER A 130 7.00 24.94 -4.50
CA SER A 130 8.33 25.50 -4.82
C SER A 130 8.28 26.88 -5.50
N ARG A 131 7.09 27.47 -5.68
CA ARG A 131 6.88 28.82 -6.27
C ARG A 131 6.25 29.81 -5.29
N GLY A 132 6.54 29.66 -4.00
CA GLY A 132 6.38 30.78 -3.07
C GLY A 132 7.42 31.83 -3.45
N ASP A 133 6.99 32.86 -4.17
CA ASP A 133 7.79 34.03 -4.54
C ASP A 133 8.15 34.80 -3.26
N PRO A 134 9.41 34.79 -2.77
CA PRO A 134 9.80 35.60 -1.62
C PRO A 134 10.05 37.07 -2.02
N ASP A 135 10.02 37.38 -3.32
CA ASP A 135 10.43 38.67 -3.91
C ASP A 135 9.26 39.40 -4.58
N ALA A 136 8.05 39.34 -4.03
CA ALA A 136 7.04 40.33 -4.38
C ALA A 136 7.49 41.70 -3.82
N PRO A 137 7.91 42.68 -4.64
CA PRO A 137 8.27 43.99 -4.12
C PRO A 137 7.04 44.61 -3.49
N ALA A 138 7.17 44.99 -2.22
CA ALA A 138 6.25 45.88 -1.54
C ALA A 138 6.37 47.28 -2.17
N ASP A 139 5.87 47.44 -3.39
CA ASP A 139 5.85 48.74 -4.04
C ASP A 139 4.59 49.50 -3.59
N ALA A 140 4.85 50.59 -2.90
CA ALA A 140 3.90 51.46 -2.23
C ALA A 140 3.09 52.29 -3.23
N PRO A 141 1.80 52.59 -2.94
CA PRO A 141 1.18 53.79 -3.46
C PRO A 141 1.53 55.00 -2.56
N ARG A 142 1.84 56.09 -3.25
CA ARG A 142 2.30 57.42 -2.79
C ARG A 142 1.36 58.12 -1.81
#